data_AF-A0A137REQ8-F1
#
_entry.id   AF-A0A137REQ8-F1
#
_cell.length_a   1.000
_cell.length_b   1.000
_cell.length_c   1.000
_cell.angle_alpha   90.00
_cell.angle_beta   90.00
_cell.angle_gamma   90.00
#
_symmetry.space_group_name_H-M   'P 1'
#
loop_
_entity.id
_entity.type
_entity.pdbx_description
1 polymer ?
#
loop_
_entity_poly.entity_id
_entity_poly.type
_entity_poly.pdbx_seq_one_letter_code
_entity_poly.pdbx_strand_id
1 'polypeptide(L)'
;MFYFGLMNPKLKAKIIRFSFLLNAFIFFIGGLGLVEDGKTGLAMLQFVTAVFNLFMVLGKLSPKKYLRLNYTILGLNILVAASTAFDYYVMGKGKITYVWFFAAAMYAIALGVQIVKQRRAV
;
A
#
# COMPACT_ATOMS: atom_id res chain seq x y z
N MET A 1 10.71 13.23 -11.10
CA MET A 1 11.59 13.32 -9.91
C MET A 1 10.86 14.26 -8.96
N PHE A 2 10.18 13.78 -7.92
CA PHE A 2 9.65 14.68 -6.89
C PHE A 2 10.85 15.20 -6.09
N TYR A 3 11.00 16.52 -6.00
CA TYR A 3 12.13 17.22 -5.40
C TYR A 3 12.32 16.79 -3.92
N PHE A 4 13.17 15.80 -3.69
CA PHE A 4 13.73 15.40 -2.39
C PHE A 4 15.27 15.40 -2.46
N GLY A 5 15.85 16.34 -3.21
CA GLY A 5 17.29 16.36 -3.52
C GLY A 5 18.22 16.57 -2.33
N LEU A 6 17.70 17.00 -1.17
CA LEU A 6 18.50 17.37 0.01
C LEU A 6 18.27 16.47 1.23
N MET A 7 17.40 15.46 1.14
CA MET A 7 17.04 14.67 2.32
C MET A 7 18.08 13.58 2.58
N ASN A 8 18.60 13.55 3.82
CA ASN A 8 19.55 12.54 4.28
C ASN A 8 19.05 11.12 3.93
N PRO A 9 19.85 10.29 3.23
CA PRO A 9 19.46 8.93 2.84
C PRO A 9 18.97 8.07 4.00
N LYS A 10 19.54 8.25 5.21
CA LYS A 10 19.11 7.56 6.42
C LYS A 10 17.71 7.98 6.86
N LEU A 11 17.40 9.27 6.78
CA LEU A 11 16.07 9.81 7.11
C LEU A 11 15.03 9.33 6.09
N LYS A 12 15.38 9.33 4.80
CA LYS A 12 14.52 8.79 3.73
C LYS A 12 14.16 7.32 3.98
N ALA A 13 15.14 6.49 4.32
CA ALA A 13 14.90 5.09 4.64
C ALA A 13 13.99 4.91 5.86
N LYS A 14 14.16 5.75 6.90
CA LYS A 14 13.27 5.75 8.08
C LYS A 14 11.84 6.13 7.72
N ILE A 15 11.63 7.19 6.94
CA ILE A 15 10.29 7.64 6.52
C ILE A 15 9.58 6.55 5.70
N ILE A 16 10.30 5.91 4.77
CA ILE A 16 9.75 4.83 3.96
C ILE A 16 9.38 3.62 4.82
N ARG A 17 10.23 3.23 5.77
CA ARG A 17 9.90 2.13 6.71
C ARG A 17 8.70 2.49 7.57
N PHE A 18 8.63 3.73 8.04
CA PHE A 18 7.50 4.22 8.82
C PHE A 18 6.20 4.20 8.00
N SER A 19 6.22 4.56 6.71
CA SER A 19 5.03 4.46 5.88
C SER A 19 4.52 3.03 5.71
N PHE A 20 5.42 2.04 5.61
CA PHE A 20 5.02 0.63 5.59
C PHE A 20 4.44 0.18 6.94
N LEU A 21 5.03 0.60 8.05
CA LEU A 21 4.49 0.32 9.38
C LEU A 21 3.10 0.92 9.58
N LEU A 22 2.91 2.18 9.14
CA LEU A 22 1.63 2.87 9.22
C LEU A 22 0.57 2.17 8.36
N ASN A 23 0.90 1.80 7.12
CA ASN A 23 -0.01 1.04 6.26
C ASN A 23 -0.39 -0.31 6.87
N ALA A 24 0.59 -1.02 7.44
CA ALA A 24 0.31 -2.28 8.12
C ALA A 24 -0.69 -2.09 9.27
N PHE A 25 -0.50 -1.05 10.08
CA PHE A 25 -1.41 -0.73 11.17
C PHE A 25 -2.81 -0.36 10.68
N ILE A 26 -2.92 0.51 9.67
CA ILE A 26 -4.20 0.94 9.11
C ILE A 26 -4.97 -0.25 8.55
N PHE A 27 -4.32 -1.14 7.79
CA PHE A 27 -5.00 -2.31 7.22
C PHE A 27 -5.32 -3.36 8.27
N PHE A 28 -4.52 -3.48 9.32
CA PHE A 28 -4.87 -4.37 10.43
C PHE A 28 -6.14 -3.90 11.13
N ILE A 29 -6.23 -2.62 11.50
CA ILE A 29 -7.43 -2.05 12.15
C ILE A 29 -8.63 -2.06 11.19
N GLY A 30 -8.44 -1.70 9.91
CA GLY A 30 -9.49 -1.76 8.91
C GLY A 30 -10.00 -3.19 8.67
N GLY A 31 -9.10 -4.17 8.69
CA GLY A 31 -9.45 -5.59 8.65
C GLY A 31 -10.31 -6.03 9.83
N LEU A 32 -9.99 -5.60 11.06
CA LEU A 32 -10.80 -5.89 12.25
C LEU A 32 -12.23 -5.35 12.13
N GLY A 33 -12.40 -4.09 11.71
CA GLY A 33 -13.73 -3.52 11.49
C GLY A 33 -14.55 -4.28 10.43
N LEU A 34 -13.90 -4.77 9.37
CA LEU A 34 -14.56 -5.57 8.34
C LEU A 34 -14.98 -6.97 8.82
N VAL A 35 -14.30 -7.53 9.83
CA VAL A 35 -14.73 -8.79 10.47
C VAL A 35 -16.04 -8.57 11.21
N GLU A 36 -16.15 -7.47 11.97
CA GLU A 36 -17.37 -7.11 12.70
C GLU A 36 -18.55 -6.87 11.74
N ASP A 37 -18.30 -6.29 10.57
CA ASP A 37 -19.29 -6.08 9.51
C ASP A 37 -19.63 -7.37 8.70
N GLY A 38 -19.03 -8.52 9.03
CA GLY A 38 -19.25 -9.79 8.32
C GLY A 38 -18.63 -9.86 6.92
N LYS A 39 -17.75 -8.91 6.55
CA LYS A 39 -17.13 -8.80 5.22
C LYS A 39 -15.80 -9.55 5.16
N THR A 40 -15.85 -10.85 5.43
CA THR A 40 -14.66 -11.71 5.64
C THR A 40 -13.65 -11.66 4.50
N GLY A 41 -14.10 -11.60 3.24
CA GLY A 41 -13.21 -11.51 2.08
C GLY A 41 -12.38 -10.22 2.04
N LEU A 42 -13.00 -9.07 2.34
CA LEU A 42 -12.30 -7.78 2.41
C LEU A 42 -11.38 -7.73 3.63
N ALA A 43 -11.81 -8.28 4.76
CA ALA A 43 -10.99 -8.39 5.96
C ALA A 43 -9.71 -9.20 5.70
N MET A 44 -9.83 -10.37 5.06
CA MET A 44 -8.68 -11.19 4.67
C MET A 44 -7.72 -10.43 3.76
N LEU A 45 -8.24 -9.72 2.75
CA LEU A 45 -7.41 -8.92 1.86
C LEU A 45 -6.64 -7.84 2.62
N GLN A 46 -7.28 -7.15 3.58
CA GLN A 46 -6.59 -6.16 4.42
C GLN A 46 -5.54 -6.80 5.33
N PHE A 47 -5.83 -7.92 5.99
CA PHE A 47 -4.84 -8.61 6.84
C PHE A 47 -3.64 -9.12 6.05
N VAL A 48 -3.85 -9.73 4.89
CA VAL A 48 -2.75 -10.14 3.99
C VAL A 48 -1.92 -8.92 3.61
N THR A 49 -2.56 -7.82 3.23
CA THR A 49 -1.86 -6.57 2.88
C THR A 49 -1.07 -6.01 4.07
N ALA A 50 -1.62 -6.08 5.28
CA ALA A 50 -0.94 -5.66 6.50
C ALA A 50 0.35 -6.46 6.76
N VAL A 51 0.28 -7.79 6.65
CA VAL A 51 1.43 -8.69 6.83
C VAL A 51 2.53 -8.38 5.81
N PHE A 52 2.18 -8.18 4.54
CA PHE A 52 3.15 -7.84 3.51
C PHE A 52 3.81 -6.48 3.76
N ASN A 53 3.05 -5.48 4.22
CA ASN A 53 3.61 -4.20 4.62
C ASN A 53 4.58 -4.35 5.82
N LEU A 54 4.28 -5.21 6.81
CA LEU A 54 5.20 -5.51 7.91
C LEU A 54 6.51 -6.15 7.44
N PHE A 55 6.46 -7.03 6.43
CA PHE A 55 7.68 -7.63 5.88
C PHE A 55 8.65 -6.59 5.31
N MET A 56 8.19 -5.42 4.84
CA MET A 56 9.08 -4.33 4.40
C MET A 56 9.80 -3.61 5.55
N VAL A 57 9.29 -3.73 6.77
CA VAL A 57 9.92 -3.18 7.97
C VAL A 57 11.12 -4.05 8.39
N LEU A 58 11.13 -5.33 8.00
CA LEU A 58 12.23 -6.26 8.30
C LEU A 58 13.50 -5.83 7.54
N GLY A 59 14.48 -5.32 8.28
CA GLY A 59 15.65 -4.63 7.72
C GLY A 59 16.69 -5.49 6.98
N LYS A 60 16.43 -6.78 6.71
CA LYS A 60 17.40 -7.75 6.16
C LYS A 60 17.00 -8.32 4.79
N LEU A 61 16.36 -7.53 3.94
CA LEU A 61 16.01 -7.97 2.58
C LEU A 61 17.11 -7.62 1.57
N SER A 62 17.46 -8.56 0.70
CA SER A 62 18.32 -8.26 -0.45
C SER A 62 17.60 -7.32 -1.43
N PRO A 63 18.33 -6.52 -2.24
CA PRO A 63 17.72 -5.54 -3.15
C PRO A 63 16.67 -6.16 -4.09
N LYS A 64 16.93 -7.37 -4.61
CA LYS A 64 15.99 -8.10 -5.49
C LYS A 64 14.72 -8.52 -4.74
N LYS A 65 14.84 -9.01 -3.50
CA LYS A 65 13.69 -9.39 -2.66
C LYS A 65 12.87 -8.16 -2.27
N TYR A 66 13.53 -7.07 -1.89
CA TYR A 66 12.88 -5.80 -1.56
C TYR A 66 12.07 -5.27 -2.74
N LEU A 67 12.65 -5.28 -3.95
CA LEU A 67 11.95 -4.82 -5.15
C LEU A 67 10.70 -5.66 -5.46
N ARG A 68 10.84 -6.99 -5.43
CA ARG A 68 9.71 -7.91 -5.65
C ARG A 68 8.61 -7.71 -4.62
N LEU A 69 8.97 -7.58 -3.35
CA LEU A 69 8.03 -7.35 -2.26
C LEU A 69 7.30 -6.00 -2.43
N ASN A 70 8.03 -4.95 -2.83
CA ASN A 70 7.44 -3.65 -3.09
C ASN A 70 6.40 -3.69 -4.23
N TYR A 71 6.68 -4.45 -5.29
CA TYR A 71 5.71 -4.68 -6.37
C TYR A 71 4.45 -5.37 -5.88
N THR A 72 4.61 -6.43 -5.08
CA THR A 72 3.47 -7.14 -4.48
C THR A 72 2.65 -6.22 -3.60
N ILE A 73 3.28 -5.39 -2.75
CA ILE A 73 2.57 -4.46 -1.87
C ILE A 73 1.82 -3.39 -2.65
N LEU A 74 2.41 -2.83 -3.71
CA LEU A 74 1.68 -1.87 -4.55
C LEU A 74 0.45 -2.51 -5.19
N GLY A 75 0.57 -3.75 -5.70
CA GLY A 75 -0.58 -4.49 -6.21
C GLY A 75 -1.67 -4.71 -5.15
N LEU A 76 -1.28 -5.17 -3.96
CA LEU A 76 -2.21 -5.38 -2.84
C LEU A 76 -2.88 -4.08 -2.38
N ASN A 77 -2.13 -2.98 -2.30
CA ASN A 77 -2.67 -1.67 -1.94
C ASN A 77 -3.67 -1.15 -2.97
N ILE A 78 -3.44 -1.38 -4.27
CA ILE A 78 -4.43 -1.08 -5.32
C ILE A 78 -5.71 -1.89 -5.09
N LEU A 79 -5.57 -3.20 -4.86
CA LEU A 79 -6.71 -4.08 -4.62
C LEU A 79 -7.52 -3.65 -3.40
N VAL A 80 -6.86 -3.44 -2.25
CA VAL A 80 -7.51 -2.95 -1.01
C VAL A 80 -8.22 -1.62 -1.26
N ALA A 81 -7.57 -0.68 -1.94
CA ALA A 81 -8.14 0.64 -2.17
C ALA A 81 -9.34 0.57 -3.10
N ALA A 82 -9.24 -0.17 -4.20
CA ALA A 82 -10.34 -0.37 -5.14
C ALA A 82 -11.52 -1.11 -4.50
N SER A 83 -11.25 -2.18 -3.74
CA SER A 83 -12.28 -2.96 -3.06
C SER A 83 -13.00 -2.15 -1.97
N THR A 84 -12.24 -1.35 -1.21
CA THR A 84 -12.80 -0.44 -0.19
C THR A 84 -13.61 0.69 -0.83
N ALA A 85 -13.14 1.24 -1.95
CA ALA A 85 -13.88 2.24 -2.71
C ALA A 85 -15.23 1.69 -3.20
N PHE A 86 -15.21 0.48 -3.76
CA PHE A 86 -16.43 -0.19 -4.23
C PHE A 86 -17.39 -0.48 -3.08
N ASP A 87 -16.90 -1.01 -1.96
CA ASP A 87 -17.71 -1.26 -0.77
C ASP A 87 -18.40 0.02 -0.27
N TYR A 88 -17.66 1.13 -0.16
CA TYR A 88 -18.23 2.41 0.23
C TYR A 88 -19.18 3.02 -0.79
N TYR A 89 -18.94 2.78 -2.08
CA TYR A 89 -19.87 3.17 -3.13
C TYR A 89 -21.22 2.47 -2.94
N VAL A 90 -21.21 1.15 -2.71
CA VAL A 90 -22.43 0.36 -2.44
C VAL A 90 -23.14 0.83 -1.16
N MET A 91 -22.39 1.22 -0.13
CA MET A 91 -22.94 1.78 1.11
C MET A 91 -23.43 3.24 0.99
N GLY A 92 -23.31 3.88 -0.17
CA GLY A 92 -23.70 5.27 -0.37
C GLY A 92 -22.78 6.30 0.32
N LYS A 93 -21.57 5.90 0.75
CA LYS A 93 -20.60 6.77 1.46
C LYS A 93 -19.75 7.59 0.49
N GLY A 94 -20.42 8.39 -0.36
CA GLY A 94 -19.82 9.06 -1.53
C GLY A 94 -18.51 9.81 -1.27
N LYS A 95 -18.40 10.61 -0.21
CA LYS A 95 -17.15 11.37 0.07
C LYS A 95 -15.94 10.48 0.28
N ILE A 96 -16.10 9.39 1.04
CA ILE A 96 -15.00 8.48 1.36
C ILE A 96 -14.69 7.56 0.17
N THR A 97 -15.68 7.18 -0.62
CA THR A 97 -15.50 6.44 -1.88
C THR A 97 -14.46 7.10 -2.79
N TYR A 98 -14.56 8.42 -3.01
CA TYR A 98 -13.63 9.13 -3.90
C TYR A 98 -12.19 9.15 -3.36
N VAL A 99 -12.01 9.22 -2.05
CA VAL A 99 -10.67 9.17 -1.42
C VAL A 99 -10.01 7.81 -1.71
N TRP A 100 -10.77 6.73 -1.64
CA TRP A 100 -10.23 5.39 -1.91
C TRP A 100 -9.97 5.13 -3.39
N PHE A 101 -10.81 5.66 -4.30
CA PHE A 101 -10.50 5.64 -5.73
C PHE A 101 -9.24 6.43 -6.05
N PHE A 102 -9.07 7.61 -5.45
CA PHE A 102 -7.85 8.40 -5.60
C PHE A 102 -6.63 7.64 -5.09
N ALA A 103 -6.72 6.99 -3.91
CA ALA A 103 -5.64 6.16 -3.38
C ALA A 103 -5.27 5.02 -4.35
N ALA A 104 -6.26 4.32 -4.91
CA ALA A 104 -6.04 3.25 -5.89
C ALA A 104 -5.29 3.78 -7.14
N ALA A 105 -5.70 4.93 -7.66
CA ALA A 105 -5.04 5.58 -8.80
C ALA A 105 -3.59 5.96 -8.47
N MET A 106 -3.33 6.53 -7.29
CA MET A 106 -1.98 6.90 -6.85
C MET A 106 -1.07 5.68 -6.70
N TYR A 107 -1.57 4.56 -6.18
CA TYR A 107 -0.80 3.31 -6.12
C TYR A 107 -0.53 2.74 -7.51
N ALA A 108 -1.47 2.82 -8.45
CA ALA A 108 -1.27 2.41 -9.84
C ALA A 108 -0.21 3.26 -10.55
N ILE A 109 -0.21 4.58 -10.34
CA ILE A 109 0.83 5.48 -10.86
C ILE A 109 2.19 5.12 -10.25
N ALA A 110 2.26 4.90 -8.92
CA ALA A 110 3.50 4.51 -8.25
C ALA A 110 4.08 3.20 -8.83
N LEU A 111 3.20 2.22 -9.08
CA LEU A 111 3.56 0.96 -9.72
C LEU A 111 4.11 1.19 -11.14
N GLY A 112 3.41 1.97 -11.96
CA GLY A 112 3.85 2.30 -13.32
C GLY A 112 5.22 3.01 -13.34
N VAL A 113 5.42 3.99 -12.47
CA VAL A 113 6.71 4.69 -12.32
C VAL A 113 7.82 3.72 -11.94
N GLN A 114 7.55 2.78 -11.03
CA GLN A 114 8.55 1.80 -10.61
C GLN A 114 8.92 0.85 -11.76
N ILE A 115 7.94 0.34 -12.52
CA ILE A 115 8.17 -0.48 -13.72
C ILE A 115 9.04 0.26 -14.74
N VAL A 116 8.70 1.50 -15.06
CA VAL A 116 9.47 2.30 -16.04
C VAL A 116 10.90 2.53 -15.57
N LYS A 117 11.10 2.84 -14.29
CA LYS A 117 12.45 3.03 -13.73
C LYS A 117 13.28 1.76 -13.78
N GLN A 118 12.70 0.61 -13.45
CA GLN A 118 13.42 -0.65 -13.50
C GLN A 118 13.85 -0.99 -14.93
N ARG A 119 12.98 -0.75 -15.93
CA ARG A 119 13.31 -0.96 -17.35
C ARG A 119 14.43 -0.06 -17.87
N ARG A 120 14.61 1.13 -17.30
CA ARG A 120 15.69 2.07 -17.69
C ARG A 120 17.02 1.82 -16.97
N ALA A 121 17.01 1.04 -15.90
CA ALA A 121 18.19 0.71 -15.10
C ALA A 121 18.81 -0.65 -15.50
N VAL A 122 18.15 -1.37 -16.41
CA VAL A 122 18.64 -2.55 -17.14
C VAL A 122 19.06 -2.09 -18.52
#